data_AF-A0A534HZI2-F1
#
_entry.id   AF-A0A534HZI2-F1
#
_cell.length_a   1.000
_cell.length_b   1.000
_cell.length_c   1.000
_cell.angle_alpha   90.00
_cell.angle_beta   90.00
_cell.angle_gamma   90.00
#
_symmetry.space_group_name_H-M   'P 1'
#
loop_
_entity.id
_entity.type
_entity.pdbx_description
1 polymer ?
#
loop_
_entity_poly.entity_id
_entity_poly.type
_entity_poly.pdbx_seq_one_letter_code
_entity_poly.pdbx_strand_id
1 'polypeptide(L)' 'MKISIETGEGACPAYVYRPDGNGPWPGVLVFMDGIGIRPAMLEIGERLATNGFFVLLPDLYYRSGPYQP' A
#
# COMPACT_ATOMS: atom_id res chain seq x y z
N MET A 1 0.68 -8.05 1.75
CA MET A 1 0.98 -8.75 0.46
C MET A 1 1.36 -7.72 -0.59
N LYS A 2 2.42 -7.92 -1.38
CA LYS A 2 2.77 -7.04 -2.50
C LYS A 2 1.97 -7.43 -3.75
N ILE A 3 1.46 -6.44 -4.48
CA ILE A 3 0.72 -6.58 -5.74
C ILE A 3 1.25 -5.60 -6.79
N SER A 4 0.82 -5.79 -8.04
CA SER A 4 0.98 -4.83 -9.12
C SER A 4 -0.41 -4.37 -9.56
N ILE A 5 -0.61 -3.07 -9.66
CA ILE A 5 -1.84 -2.45 -10.17
C ILE A 5 -1.52 -1.89 -11.56
N GLU A 6 -2.20 -2.39 -12.59
CA GLU A 6 -2.07 -1.85 -13.93
C GLU A 6 -2.68 -0.45 -14.00
N THR A 7 -1.91 0.51 -14.51
CA THR A 7 -2.34 1.90 -14.73
C THR A 7 -2.02 2.33 -16.16
N GLY A 8 -2.57 3.46 -16.60
CA GLY A 8 -2.27 4.01 -17.93
C GLY A 8 -0.80 4.37 -18.17
N GLU A 9 -0.02 4.56 -17.10
CA GLU A 9 1.42 4.90 -17.17
C GLU A 9 2.31 3.72 -16.73
N GLY A 10 1.74 2.52 -16.64
CA GLY A 10 2.45 1.28 -16.33
C GLY A 10 2.01 0.60 -15.04
N ALA A 11 2.74 -0.44 -14.66
CA ALA A 11 2.50 -1.25 -13.48
C ALA A 11 2.92 -0.50 -12.20
N CYS A 12 1.96 -0.16 -11.34
CA CYS A 12 2.18 0.46 -10.04
C CYS A 12 2.33 -0.61 -8.95
N PRO A 13 3.52 -0.81 -8.36
CA PRO A 13 3.68 -1.68 -7.20
C PRO A 13 2.84 -1.15 -6.03
N ALA A 14 2.17 -2.04 -5.31
CA ALA A 14 1.42 -1.66 -4.12
C ALA A 14 1.47 -2.76 -3.06
N TYR A 15 1.13 -2.40 -1.83
CA TYR A 15 0.96 -3.33 -0.72
C TYR A 15 -0.52 -3.35 -0.32
N VAL A 16 -1.06 -4.54 -0.17
CA VAL A 16 -2.42 -4.79 0.32
C VAL A 16 -2.35 -5.49 1.66
N TYR A 17 -3.15 -4.99 2.60
CA TYR A 17 -3.39 -5.58 3.90
C TYR A 17 -4.88 -5.85 4.06
N ARG A 18 -5.19 -7.04 4.55
CA ARG A 18 -6.57 -7.48 4.74
C ARG A 18 -6.78 -7.75 6.22
N PRO A 19 -7.86 -7.25 6.82
CA PRO A 19 -8.25 -7.63 8.16
C PRO A 19 -8.72 -9.09 8.16
N ASP A 20 -8.72 -9.71 9.34
CA ASP A 20 -9.25 -11.07 9.52
C ASP A 20 -10.79 -11.12 9.37
N GLY A 21 -11.31 -12.32 9.14
CA GLY A 21 -12.75 -12.59 9.00
C GLY A 21 -13.26 -12.45 7.56
N ASN A 22 -14.57 -12.24 7.42
CA ASN A 22 -15.23 -12.02 6.12
C ASN A 22 -15.77 -10.58 6.06
N GLY A 23 -15.53 -9.92 4.93
CA GLY A 23 -15.98 -8.56 4.67
C GLY A 23 -17.50 -8.43 4.39
N PRO A 24 -17.94 -7.24 3.94
CA PRO A 24 -17.13 -6.12 3.44
C PRO A 24 -16.44 -5.33 4.57
N TRP A 25 -15.23 -4.87 4.31
CA TRP A 25 -14.45 -4.04 5.25
C TRP A 25 -14.37 -2.59 4.77
N PRO A 26 -14.27 -1.61 5.67
CA PRO A 26 -13.95 -0.24 5.29
C PRO A 26 -12.56 -0.18 4.62
N GLY A 27 -12.49 0.48 3.46
CA GLY A 27 -11.26 0.65 2.71
C GLY A 27 -10.45 1.87 3.16
N VAL A 28 -9.13 1.73 3.25
CA VAL A 28 -8.19 2.82 3.54
C VAL A 28 -7.09 2.85 2.49
N LEU A 29 -6.79 4.04 1.99
CA LEU A 29 -5.64 4.31 1.13
C LEU A 29 -4.57 5.01 1.95
N VAL A 30 -3.40 4.38 2.08
CA VAL A 30 -2.24 4.95 2.75
C VAL A 30 -1.28 5.47 1.69
N PHE A 31 -0.86 6.72 1.83
CA PHE A 31 0.16 7.30 0.97
C PHE A 31 1.50 7.37 1.70
N MET A 32 2.57 7.04 0.98
CA MET A 32 3.92 7.27 1.44
C MET A 32 4.23 8.77 1.56
N ASP A 33 5.17 9.10 2.45
CA ASP A 33 5.74 10.44 2.51
C ASP A 33 6.79 10.69 1.41
N GLY A 34 7.42 11.86 1.44
CA GLY A 34 8.38 12.29 0.41
C GLY A 34 9.61 11.40 0.25
N ILE A 35 9.92 10.53 1.21
CA ILE A 35 11.09 9.63 1.19
C ILE A 35 10.75 8.28 0.53
N GLY A 36 9.47 7.97 0.34
CA GLY A 36 9.02 6.70 -0.26
C GLY A 36 8.55 5.65 0.74
N ILE A 37 8.31 4.43 0.25
CA ILE A 37 7.83 3.33 1.11
C ILE A 37 8.97 2.83 2.00
N ARG A 38 8.82 3.08 3.30
CA ARG A 38 9.74 2.63 4.36
C ARG A 38 9.07 1.58 5.25
N PRO A 39 9.82 0.81 6.06
CA PRO A 39 9.24 -0.16 7.00
C PRO A 39 8.09 0.41 7.85
N ALA A 40 8.22 1.66 8.32
CA ALA A 40 7.17 2.35 9.07
C ALA A 40 5.83 2.45 8.31
N MET A 41 5.84 2.64 6.99
CA MET A 41 4.61 2.69 6.18
C MET A 41 3.95 1.31 6.08
N LEU A 42 4.78 0.26 6.02
CA LEU A 42 4.30 -1.12 6.01
C LEU A 42 3.66 -1.49 7.36
N GLU A 43 4.27 -1.05 8.47
CA GLU A 43 3.72 -1.22 9.82
C GLU A 43 2.38 -0.48 10.00
N ILE A 44 2.22 0.71 9.43
CA ILE A 44 0.94 1.44 9.44
C ILE A 44 -0.13 0.62 8.72
N GLY A 45 0.18 0.07 7.54
CA GLY A 45 -0.76 -0.77 6.79
C GLY A 45 -1.20 -2.00 7.56
N GLU A 46 -0.26 -2.66 8.24
CA GLU A 46 -0.54 -3.81 9.10
C GLU A 46 -1.41 -3.44 10.30
N ARG A 47 -1.05 -2.36 11.03
CA ARG A 47 -1.82 -1.88 12.19
C ARG A 47 -3.26 -1.54 11.82
N LEU A 48 -3.48 -0.88 10.69
CA LEU A 48 -4.81 -0.55 10.20
C LEU A 48 -5.61 -1.82 9.87
N ALA A 49 -4.98 -2.82 9.24
CA ALA A 49 -5.64 -4.10 8.99
C ALA A 49 -6.00 -4.85 10.28
N THR A 50 -5.14 -4.85 11.29
CA THR A 50 -5.48 -5.41 12.62
C THR A 50 -6.68 -4.69 13.27
N ASN A 51 -6.94 -3.43 12.90
CA ASN A 51 -8.10 -2.66 13.37
C ASN A 51 -9.35 -2.78 12.47
N GLY A 52 -9.38 -3.72 11.53
CA GLY A 52 -10.57 -4.02 10.72
C GLY A 52 -10.67 -3.28 9.38
N PHE A 53 -9.59 -2.65 8.92
CA PHE A 53 -9.58 -1.91 7.65
C PHE A 53 -8.92 -2.71 6.52
N PHE A 54 -9.51 -2.72 5.32
CA PHE A 54 -8.82 -3.18 4.12
C PHE A 54 -7.92 -2.05 3.62
N VAL A 55 -6.61 -2.27 3.57
CA VAL A 55 -5.64 -1.20 3.30
C VAL A 55 -4.94 -1.42 1.98
N LEU A 56 -4.85 -0.35 1.18
CA LEU A 56 -4.00 -0.26 0.01
C LEU A 56 -2.92 0.81 0.24
N LEU A 57 -1.66 0.46 -0.05
CA LEU A 57 -0.50 1.36 -0.04
C LEU A 57 0.18 1.30 -1.42
N PRO A 58 -0.16 2.19 -2.36
CA PRO A 58 0.48 2.25 -3.66
C PRO A 58 1.83 2.97 -3.58
N ASP A 59 2.77 2.56 -4.43
CA ASP A 59 4.00 3.30 -4.67
C ASP A 59 3.70 4.51 -5.56
N LEU A 60 3.75 5.71 -4.98
CA LEU A 60 3.46 6.95 -5.71
C LEU A 60 4.60 7.37 -6.66
N TYR A 61 5.79 6.79 -6.52
CA TYR A 61 6.96 7.06 -7.36
C TYR A 61 7.15 6.02 -8.46
N TYR A 62 6.19 5.12 -8.70
CA TYR A 62 6.32 4.06 -9.71
C TYR A 62 6.67 4.56 -11.13
N ARG A 63 6.39 5.83 -11.45
CA ARG A 63 6.74 6.48 -12.73
C ARG A 63 8.16 7.05 -12.78
N SER A 64 8.80 7.22 -11.62
CA SER A 64 10.10 7.86 -11.46
C SER A 64 11.25 6.85 -11.41
N GLY A 65 10.96 5.55 -11.39
CA GLY A 65 11.95 4.48 -11.25
C GLY A 65 12.20 4.07 -9.80
N PRO A 66 13.20 3.21 -9.55
CA PRO A 66 13.47 2.66 -8.22
C PRO A 66 13.99 3.73 -7.26
N TYR A 67 13.74 3.52 -5.96
CA TYR A 67 14.31 4.35 -4.91
C TYR A 67 15.84 4.35 -4.97
N GLN A 68 16.44 5.52 -4.82
CA GLN A 68 17.88 5.65 -4.62
C GLN A 68 18.25 5.11 -3.21
N PRO A 69 19.42 4.48 -3.04
CA PRO A 69 19.87 3.94 -1.75
C PRO A 69 19.95 4.98 -0.63
#